data_AF-A0A7X1E1V6-F1
#
_entry.id   AF-A0A7X1E1V6-F1
#
_cell.length_a   1.000
_cell.length_b   1.000
_cell.length_c   1.000
_cell.angle_alpha   90.00
_cell.angle_beta   90.00
_cell.angle_gamma   90.00
#
_symmetry.space_group_name_H-M   'P 1'
#
loop_
_entity.id
_entity.type
_entity.pdbx_description
1 polymer ?
#
loop_
_entity_poly.entity_id
_entity_poly.type
_entity_poly.pdbx_seq_one_letter_code
_entity_poly.pdbx_strand_id
1 'polypeptide(L)'
;MRSALRTGITLIIILLLFLAFNLVWVFKLPDLRWDLSQRKANTLSPAVLQLLSSLEAPLDFYYFHSRTPPKQKHYGRHVEEKLKAFEKSANGMINLHIINPAHFSEDAYKAGLYGLNNKHGFLGLISTRDGLAAQRIESFSPDREALLEYEISHLITQLLRPGPPAVGLLSGLPTQETIEPLRRDLHRHFDLMELEPSADHVPSRIKTLMLVHPRRLSEQTLYAVDQFVLGGGKLLMFIDPLSEQLSKDAPSPSPLDGMLTSWGVNIQGGKILIDSTYALPEHPLTTLTLPRRAMTTNDVSTWKLDSVTVSSSGALTPTVNSQTRFTPLLQSSEQSVLVGTDEPDSEVPLRGERHVIAARIEGPAYSAFPDGVGEQLPGLQKATQIHVVIVADTDLLSEDPDSSANNSNNLFVLNTLDNLAAPDELSSIRPRTDANRSLQVLEAKRNAAANAYQTQANDLVRRLAQTEKEWQRLNPPATALGTEPVDTSTQLQALNKERLRLPMELHALKTQAYTSVNRLERNLKLLIIVPVPALLGLVAWGLYLWNRRRRVIPHSAFY
;
A
#
# COMPACT_ATOMS: atom_id res chain seq x y z
N MET A 1 -46.27 21.56 47.90
CA MET A 1 -45.48 22.44 47.00
C MET A 1 -44.05 22.72 47.49
N ARG A 2 -43.76 22.80 48.80
CA ARG A 2 -42.38 23.07 49.31
C ARG A 2 -41.36 21.93 49.09
N SER A 3 -41.80 20.66 48.95
CA SER A 3 -40.91 19.51 48.72
C SER A 3 -40.40 19.43 47.28
N ALA A 4 -41.24 19.74 46.28
CA ALA A 4 -40.86 19.72 44.86
C ALA A 4 -39.80 20.78 44.53
N LEU A 5 -39.94 21.98 45.11
CA LEU A 5 -38.97 23.08 44.95
C LEU A 5 -37.60 22.73 45.58
N ARG A 6 -37.60 22.16 46.79
CA ARG A 6 -36.37 21.67 47.45
C ARG A 6 -35.69 20.58 46.63
N THR A 7 -36.46 19.64 46.07
CA THR A 7 -35.88 18.58 45.23
C THR A 7 -35.28 19.11 43.93
N GLY A 8 -35.89 20.14 43.33
CA GLY A 8 -35.35 20.82 42.14
C GLY A 8 -34.03 21.53 42.43
N ILE A 9 -33.96 22.27 43.54
CA ILE A 9 -32.76 22.99 43.97
C ILE A 9 -31.62 22.01 44.29
N THR A 10 -31.88 20.91 44.99
CA THR A 10 -30.84 19.88 45.22
C THR A 10 -30.35 19.24 43.94
N LEU A 11 -31.22 19.05 42.93
CA LEU A 11 -30.81 18.46 41.65
C LEU A 11 -29.91 19.42 40.87
N ILE A 12 -30.23 20.72 40.90
CA ILE A 12 -29.41 21.77 40.26
C ILE A 12 -28.05 21.88 40.96
N ILE A 13 -28.01 21.83 42.29
CA ILE A 13 -26.74 21.87 43.04
C ILE A 13 -25.89 20.64 42.73
N ILE A 14 -26.48 19.44 42.70
CA ILE A 14 -25.76 18.21 42.35
C ILE A 14 -25.26 18.27 40.90
N LEU A 15 -26.07 18.80 39.96
CA LEU A 15 -25.67 18.98 38.57
C LEU A 15 -24.50 19.95 38.44
N LEU A 16 -24.54 21.09 39.13
CA LEU A 16 -23.46 22.07 39.16
C LEU A 16 -22.19 21.50 39.80
N LEU A 17 -22.33 20.73 40.87
CA LEU A 17 -21.20 20.13 41.57
C LEU A 17 -20.59 18.98 40.76
N PHE A 18 -21.42 18.21 40.03
CA PHE A 18 -20.96 17.23 39.06
C PHE A 18 -20.24 17.89 37.89
N LEU A 19 -20.75 19.01 37.36
CA LEU A 19 -20.13 19.76 36.28
C LEU A 19 -18.79 20.35 36.71
N ALA A 20 -18.72 20.93 37.92
CA ALA A 20 -17.49 21.44 38.50
C ALA A 20 -16.47 20.32 38.78
N PHE A 21 -16.93 19.17 39.29
CA PHE A 21 -16.08 18.00 39.50
C PHE A 21 -15.52 17.48 38.17
N ASN A 22 -16.36 17.36 37.14
CA ASN A 22 -15.93 16.94 35.81
C ASN A 22 -14.92 17.93 35.21
N LEU A 23 -15.18 19.24 35.33
CA LEU A 23 -14.28 20.28 34.83
C LEU A 23 -12.90 20.24 35.49
N VAL A 24 -12.82 19.96 36.80
CA VAL A 24 -11.55 19.92 37.55
C VAL A 24 -10.82 18.59 37.37
N TRP A 25 -11.53 17.46 37.34
CA TRP A 25 -10.93 16.13 37.26
C TRP A 25 -10.54 15.71 35.85
N VAL A 26 -11.19 16.23 34.81
CA VAL A 26 -10.81 15.98 33.40
C VAL A 26 -9.36 16.39 33.12
N PHE A 27 -8.84 17.42 33.79
CA PHE A 27 -7.44 17.84 33.63
C PHE A 27 -6.44 17.12 34.55
N LYS A 28 -6.90 16.40 35.58
CA LYS A 28 -6.04 15.74 36.59
C LYS A 28 -6.00 14.22 36.49
N LEU A 29 -6.87 13.60 35.70
CA LEU A 29 -6.72 12.17 35.40
C LEU A 29 -5.40 11.98 34.63
N PRO A 30 -4.55 11.01 35.02
CA PRO A 30 -3.45 10.57 34.16
C PRO A 30 -4.04 10.33 32.78
N ASP A 31 -3.30 10.70 31.74
CA ASP A 31 -3.64 10.50 30.32
C ASP A 31 -3.60 8.99 30.00
N LEU A 32 -4.34 8.18 30.76
CA LEU A 32 -4.69 6.81 30.51
C LEU A 32 -5.71 6.86 29.38
N ARG A 33 -5.23 7.28 28.21
CA ARG A 33 -5.86 7.06 26.93
C ARG A 33 -5.81 5.56 26.72
N TRP A 34 -6.71 4.84 27.39
CA TRP A 34 -7.18 3.58 26.85
C TRP A 34 -7.73 3.96 25.48
N ASP A 35 -6.93 3.69 24.46
CA ASP A 35 -7.31 3.80 23.08
C ASP A 35 -8.43 2.77 22.87
N LEU A 36 -9.64 3.16 23.26
CA LEU A 36 -10.90 2.42 23.08
C LEU A 36 -11.35 2.50 21.62
N SER A 37 -10.56 3.12 20.73
CA SER A 37 -10.71 2.80 19.32
C SER A 37 -10.40 1.31 19.17
N GLN A 38 -11.23 0.58 18.42
CA GLN A 38 -10.98 -0.83 18.11
C GLN A 38 -9.63 -1.09 17.41
N ARG A 39 -8.80 -0.06 17.19
CA ARG A 39 -7.76 0.01 16.17
C ARG A 39 -6.34 0.27 16.69
N LYS A 40 -6.14 0.64 17.98
CA LYS A 40 -4.82 1.04 18.53
C LYS A 40 -4.03 1.93 17.57
N ALA A 41 -4.72 2.79 16.82
CA ALA A 41 -4.17 3.44 15.63
C ALA A 41 -3.08 4.45 16.01
N ASN A 42 -3.10 4.93 17.26
CA ASN A 42 -2.20 5.93 17.79
C ASN A 42 -1.05 5.34 18.62
N THR A 43 -1.00 4.02 18.80
CA THR A 43 0.13 3.35 19.47
C THR A 43 1.18 2.95 18.44
N LEU A 44 2.44 3.28 18.69
CA LEU A 44 3.58 2.87 17.85
C LEU A 44 3.77 1.34 17.88
N SER A 45 4.34 0.77 16.82
CA SER A 45 4.71 -0.64 16.81
C SER A 45 5.87 -0.94 17.79
N PRO A 46 5.97 -2.18 18.30
CA PRO A 46 7.08 -2.58 19.17
C PRO A 46 8.46 -2.34 18.54
N ALA A 47 8.58 -2.56 17.23
CA ALA A 47 9.81 -2.31 16.47
C ALA A 47 10.20 -0.82 16.48
N VAL A 48 9.24 0.10 16.31
CA VAL A 48 9.49 1.54 16.43
C VAL A 48 9.95 1.89 17.85
N LEU A 49 9.34 1.33 18.89
CA LEU A 49 9.76 1.58 20.27
C LEU A 49 11.20 1.12 20.53
N GLN A 50 11.60 -0.01 19.95
CA GLN A 50 12.97 -0.51 20.03
C GLN A 50 13.94 0.43 19.30
N LEU A 51 13.60 0.91 18.10
CA LEU A 51 14.40 1.90 17.38
C LEU A 51 14.54 3.22 18.16
N LEU A 52 13.47 3.69 18.79
CA LEU A 52 13.51 4.92 19.60
C LEU A 52 14.36 4.75 20.87
N SER A 53 14.39 3.55 21.43
CA SER A 53 15.23 3.24 22.60
C SER A 53 16.73 3.15 22.29
N SER A 54 17.11 2.94 21.02
CA SER A 54 18.51 2.88 20.59
C SER A 54 19.07 4.24 20.16
N LEU A 55 18.29 5.32 20.28
CA LEU A 55 18.77 6.68 20.00
C LEU A 55 19.83 7.08 21.03
N GLU A 56 21.03 7.41 20.53
CA GLU A 56 22.15 7.85 21.37
C GLU A 56 22.25 9.39 21.51
N ALA A 57 21.62 10.14 20.59
CA ALA A 57 21.65 11.60 20.56
C ALA A 57 20.28 12.19 20.20
N PRO A 58 19.99 13.43 20.64
CA PRO A 58 18.74 14.09 20.31
C PRO A 58 18.63 14.43 18.81
N LEU A 59 17.41 14.39 18.30
CA LEU A 59 17.02 14.72 16.93
C LEU A 59 15.98 15.83 16.94
N ASP A 60 16.11 16.82 16.05
CA ASP A 60 15.11 17.87 15.89
C ASP A 60 14.25 17.60 14.66
N PHE A 61 12.93 17.52 14.86
CA PHE A 61 11.93 17.27 13.84
C PHE A 61 11.17 18.56 13.54
N TYR A 62 11.35 19.11 12.34
CA TYR A 62 10.59 20.24 11.85
C TYR A 62 9.48 19.76 10.91
N TYR A 63 8.27 19.67 11.44
CA TYR A 63 7.09 19.27 10.69
C TYR A 63 6.38 20.50 10.11
N PHE A 64 6.35 20.59 8.79
CA PHE A 64 5.71 21.69 8.06
C PHE A 64 4.32 21.26 7.60
N HIS A 65 3.30 21.91 8.16
CA HIS A 65 1.90 21.67 7.83
C HIS A 65 1.22 23.00 7.48
N SER A 66 1.13 23.29 6.18
CA SER A 66 0.37 24.44 5.66
C SER A 66 -0.99 24.00 5.13
N ARG A 67 -2.02 24.83 5.27
CA ARG A 67 -3.40 24.48 4.92
C ARG A 67 -3.65 24.52 3.40
N THR A 68 -4.02 23.38 2.82
CA THR A 68 -4.77 23.27 1.54
C THR A 68 -5.50 21.91 1.47
N PRO A 69 -6.39 21.66 0.47
CA PRO A 69 -7.82 21.25 0.48
C PRO A 69 -8.39 20.32 1.60
N PRO A 70 -9.73 20.29 1.82
CA PRO A 70 -10.38 19.59 2.95
C PRO A 70 -10.06 18.09 3.08
N LYS A 71 -9.71 17.41 1.97
CA LYS A 71 -9.31 16.00 1.96
C LYS A 71 -7.98 15.74 2.70
N GLN A 72 -7.02 16.68 2.66
CA GLN A 72 -5.70 16.52 3.29
C GLN A 72 -5.68 16.94 4.77
N LYS A 73 -6.69 17.71 5.21
CA LYS A 73 -6.78 18.22 6.59
C LYS A 73 -6.84 17.11 7.64
N HIS A 74 -7.55 16.02 7.35
CA HIS A 74 -7.64 14.88 8.26
C HIS A 74 -6.33 14.10 8.32
N TYR A 75 -5.71 13.88 7.17
CA TYR A 75 -4.45 13.14 7.08
C TYR A 75 -3.29 13.89 7.73
N GLY A 76 -3.14 15.20 7.50
CA GLY A 76 -2.05 15.96 8.14
C GLY A 76 -2.17 16.05 9.66
N ARG A 77 -3.39 16.01 10.21
CA ARG A 77 -3.59 15.85 11.67
C ARG A 77 -3.18 14.44 12.14
N HIS A 78 -3.48 13.41 11.36
CA HIS A 78 -3.05 12.05 11.68
C HIS A 78 -1.51 11.94 11.71
N VAL A 79 -0.82 12.54 10.74
CA VAL A 79 0.65 12.64 10.72
C VAL A 79 1.17 13.38 11.96
N GLU A 80 0.56 14.51 12.31
CA GLU A 80 0.93 15.26 13.53
C GLU A 80 0.76 14.43 14.81
N GLU A 81 -0.35 13.71 14.94
CA GLU A 81 -0.62 12.81 16.07
C GLU A 81 0.40 11.68 16.15
N LYS A 82 0.80 11.12 15.00
CA LYS A 82 1.86 10.12 14.92
C LYS A 82 3.21 10.69 15.33
N LEU A 83 3.62 11.85 14.82
CA LEU A 83 4.89 12.48 15.19
C LEU A 83 4.96 12.81 16.70
N LYS A 84 3.86 13.28 17.30
CA LYS A 84 3.77 13.46 18.75
C LYS A 84 3.92 12.15 19.53
N ALA A 85 3.45 11.03 18.98
CA ALA A 85 3.67 9.72 19.57
C ALA A 85 5.15 9.30 19.53
N PHE A 86 5.87 9.63 18.44
CA PHE A 86 7.32 9.44 18.34
C PHE A 86 8.06 10.27 19.41
N GLU A 87 7.80 11.58 19.47
CA GLU A 87 8.37 12.49 20.49
C GLU A 87 8.13 11.97 21.92
N LYS A 88 6.88 11.63 22.26
CA LYS A 88 6.53 11.14 23.59
C LYS A 88 7.23 9.83 23.94
N SER A 89 7.44 8.94 22.96
CA SER A 89 8.05 7.63 23.19
C SER A 89 9.58 7.68 23.19
N ALA A 90 10.17 8.70 22.60
CA ALA A 90 11.62 8.91 22.54
C ALA A 90 12.22 9.50 23.82
N ASN A 91 11.40 9.80 24.85
CA ASN A 91 11.85 10.29 26.16
C ASN A 91 12.82 11.50 26.10
N GLY A 92 12.54 12.47 25.22
CA GLY A 92 13.38 13.68 25.06
C GLY A 92 14.50 13.56 24.03
N MET A 93 14.63 12.41 23.35
CA MET A 93 15.58 12.24 22.23
C MET A 93 15.04 12.74 20.89
N ILE A 94 13.76 13.11 20.81
CA ILE A 94 13.16 13.74 19.63
C ILE A 94 12.48 15.02 20.10
N ASN A 95 12.84 16.16 19.51
CA ASN A 95 12.21 17.45 19.73
C ASN A 95 11.33 17.79 18.53
N LEU A 96 10.01 17.85 18.71
CA LEU A 96 9.09 18.11 17.59
C LEU A 96 8.71 19.60 17.52
N HIS A 97 9.08 20.24 16.41
CA HIS A 97 8.68 21.58 16.04
C HIS A 97 7.59 21.55 14.96
N ILE A 98 6.38 21.96 15.32
CA ILE A 98 5.25 22.05 14.39
C ILE A 98 5.19 23.45 13.82
N ILE A 99 5.43 23.59 12.51
CA ILE A 99 5.49 24.85 11.80
C ILE A 99 4.33 24.91 10.80
N ASN A 100 3.54 25.98 10.88
CA ASN A 100 2.49 26.27 9.90
C ASN A 100 2.93 27.48 9.07
N PRO A 101 3.69 27.27 7.98
CA PRO A 101 4.26 28.36 7.23
C PRO A 101 3.16 29.13 6.49
N ALA A 102 3.08 30.44 6.72
CA ALA A 102 2.21 31.31 5.95
C ALA A 102 2.74 31.46 4.51
N HIS A 103 1.86 31.79 3.57
CA HIS A 103 2.26 32.03 2.18
C HIS A 103 3.30 33.17 2.12
N PHE A 104 4.41 32.95 1.41
CA PHE A 104 5.55 33.87 1.32
C PHE A 104 6.21 34.26 2.67
N SER A 105 6.19 33.37 3.68
CA SER A 105 6.92 33.56 4.93
C SER A 105 8.37 33.08 4.87
N GLU A 106 9.20 33.49 5.84
CA GLU A 106 10.56 32.96 6.01
C GLU A 106 10.56 31.44 6.21
N ASP A 107 9.59 30.93 6.97
CA ASP A 107 9.42 29.49 7.18
C ASP A 107 9.07 28.75 5.88
N ALA A 108 8.22 29.35 5.02
CA ALA A 108 7.93 28.81 3.69
C ALA A 108 9.17 28.81 2.79
N TYR A 109 9.99 29.86 2.87
CA TYR A 109 11.25 29.93 2.13
C TYR A 109 12.25 28.86 2.60
N LYS A 110 12.42 28.70 3.93
CA LYS A 110 13.26 27.64 4.52
C LYS A 110 12.79 26.26 4.10
N ALA A 111 11.49 25.98 4.21
CA ALA A 111 10.90 24.72 3.76
C ALA A 111 11.22 24.43 2.28
N GLY A 112 11.12 25.44 1.42
CA GLY A 112 11.49 25.34 0.01
C GLY A 112 12.98 25.11 -0.23
N LEU A 113 13.87 25.76 0.54
CA LEU A 113 15.32 25.60 0.45
C LEU A 113 15.76 24.17 0.81
N TYR A 114 15.12 23.58 1.82
CA TYR A 114 15.29 22.17 2.17
C TYR A 114 14.51 21.23 1.24
N GLY A 115 13.94 21.70 0.13
CA GLY A 115 13.34 20.86 -0.89
C GLY A 115 11.98 20.26 -0.53
N LEU A 116 11.23 20.83 0.42
CA LEU A 116 9.85 20.38 0.66
C LEU A 116 8.95 20.75 -0.52
N ASN A 117 8.03 19.86 -0.87
CA ASN A 117 7.12 20.09 -1.98
C ASN A 117 6.05 21.12 -1.58
N ASN A 118 5.90 22.17 -2.38
CA ASN A 118 4.95 23.26 -2.17
C ASN A 118 3.75 23.24 -3.12
N LYS A 119 3.65 22.27 -4.06
CA LYS A 119 2.63 22.25 -5.13
C LYS A 119 1.20 22.30 -4.62
N HIS A 120 0.92 21.64 -3.50
CA HIS A 120 -0.40 21.59 -2.87
C HIS A 120 -0.37 22.12 -1.42
N GLY A 121 0.62 22.96 -1.10
CA GLY A 121 1.00 23.29 0.27
C GLY A 121 2.02 22.31 0.85
N PHE A 122 2.71 22.76 1.89
CA PHE A 122 3.67 21.97 2.65
C PHE A 122 2.97 20.96 3.55
N LEU A 123 3.35 19.69 3.38
CA LEU A 123 3.03 18.59 4.28
C LEU A 123 4.25 17.68 4.36
N GLY A 124 5.34 18.16 4.96
CA GLY A 124 6.65 17.50 4.94
C GLY A 124 7.32 17.52 6.30
N LEU A 125 8.37 16.70 6.45
CA LEU A 125 9.17 16.60 7.67
C LEU A 125 10.63 16.83 7.30
N ILE A 126 11.31 17.67 8.06
CA ILE A 126 12.77 17.81 8.03
C ILE A 126 13.27 17.32 9.38
N SER A 127 14.33 16.52 9.37
CA SER A 127 15.00 16.07 10.57
C SER A 127 16.46 16.45 10.53
N THR A 128 16.95 17.00 11.62
CA THR A 128 18.33 17.45 11.77
C THR A 128 18.98 16.85 13.00
N ARG A 129 20.30 16.73 12.94
CA ARG A 129 21.16 16.35 14.05
C ARG A 129 22.45 17.15 13.94
N ASP A 130 23.00 17.55 15.08
CA ASP A 130 24.26 18.26 15.14
C ASP A 130 25.38 17.49 14.40
N GLY A 131 26.05 18.19 13.49
CA GLY A 131 27.19 17.64 12.73
C GLY A 131 26.83 16.74 11.55
N LEU A 132 25.54 16.52 11.27
CA LEU A 132 25.09 15.69 10.14
C LEU A 132 24.21 16.47 9.16
N ALA A 133 24.19 16.03 7.90
CA ALA A 133 23.31 16.60 6.89
C ALA A 133 21.83 16.33 7.24
N ALA A 134 20.99 17.34 7.07
CA ALA A 134 19.55 17.22 7.29
C ALA A 134 18.92 16.18 6.34
N GLN A 135 18.03 15.35 6.86
CA GLN A 135 17.22 14.43 6.07
C GLN A 135 15.77 14.91 6.00
N ARG A 136 15.05 14.51 4.94
CA ARG A 136 13.73 15.06 4.66
C ARG A 136 12.75 14.04 4.08
N ILE A 137 11.48 14.28 4.37
CA ILE A 137 10.33 13.72 3.67
C ILE A 137 9.66 14.87 2.94
N GLU A 138 9.76 14.86 1.60
CA GLU A 138 9.34 16.00 0.76
C GLU A 138 7.85 16.32 0.91
N SER A 139 7.03 15.28 0.98
CA SER A 139 5.57 15.37 1.13
C SER A 139 4.98 14.04 1.59
N PHE A 140 4.22 14.05 2.68
CA PHE A 140 3.39 12.91 3.08
C PHE A 140 2.17 12.79 2.15
N SER A 141 1.84 11.56 1.74
CA SER A 141 0.66 11.29 0.92
C SER A 141 -0.29 10.31 1.63
N PRO A 142 -1.62 10.56 1.62
CA PRO A 142 -2.60 9.61 2.13
C PRO A 142 -2.46 8.19 1.54
N ASP A 143 -2.01 8.06 0.30
CA ASP A 143 -1.84 6.76 -0.37
C ASP A 143 -0.74 5.89 0.28
N ARG A 144 0.10 6.49 1.13
CA ARG A 144 1.19 5.85 1.87
C ARG A 144 0.97 5.84 3.38
N GLU A 145 -0.26 6.06 3.84
CA GLU A 145 -0.61 6.05 5.27
C GLU A 145 -0.17 4.75 5.98
N ALA A 146 -0.31 3.61 5.30
CA ALA A 146 0.11 2.31 5.84
C ALA A 146 1.63 2.22 6.12
N LEU A 147 2.44 3.00 5.40
CA LEU A 147 3.91 3.02 5.51
C LEU A 147 4.42 4.18 6.37
N LEU A 148 3.55 4.95 7.04
CA LEU A 148 3.94 6.18 7.74
C LEU A 148 4.98 5.93 8.84
N GLU A 149 4.81 4.88 9.65
CA GLU A 149 5.79 4.52 10.69
C GLU A 149 7.14 4.14 10.08
N TYR A 150 7.14 3.43 8.95
CA TYR A 150 8.35 3.08 8.22
C TYR A 150 9.03 4.33 7.64
N GLU A 151 8.30 5.22 6.97
CA GLU A 151 8.85 6.42 6.34
C GLU A 151 9.54 7.35 7.36
N ILE A 152 8.96 7.53 8.55
CA ILE A 152 9.58 8.30 9.64
C ILE A 152 10.81 7.56 10.21
N SER A 153 10.70 6.26 10.45
CA SER A 153 11.79 5.46 11.03
C SER A 153 12.98 5.30 10.09
N HIS A 154 12.72 5.22 8.79
CA HIS A 154 13.74 5.21 7.75
C HIS A 154 14.50 6.54 7.74
N LEU A 155 13.82 7.68 7.81
CA LEU A 155 14.45 8.99 7.93
C LEU A 155 15.34 9.10 9.19
N ILE A 156 14.91 8.55 10.32
CA ILE A 156 15.75 8.46 11.54
C ILE A 156 17.00 7.61 11.25
N THR A 157 16.82 6.43 10.65
CA THR A 157 17.92 5.49 10.39
C THR A 157 18.96 6.09 9.45
N GLN A 158 18.54 6.80 8.40
CA GLN A 158 19.43 7.50 7.48
C GLN A 158 20.27 8.58 8.17
N LEU A 159 19.71 9.27 9.18
CA LEU A 159 20.47 10.21 10.00
C LEU A 159 21.45 9.50 10.94
N LEU A 160 21.08 8.35 11.51
CA LEU A 160 21.94 7.64 12.45
C LEU A 160 23.10 6.90 11.76
N ARG A 161 22.88 6.41 10.53
CA ARG A 161 23.83 5.59 9.77
C ARG A 161 23.92 6.14 8.33
N PRO A 162 24.77 7.14 8.08
CA PRO A 162 24.86 7.79 6.77
C PRO A 162 25.61 6.96 5.71
N GLY A 163 26.19 5.80 6.05
CA GLY A 163 26.95 4.98 5.11
C GLY A 163 26.07 4.07 4.26
N PRO A 164 26.38 3.88 2.96
CA PRO A 164 25.62 2.99 2.10
C PRO A 164 25.79 1.52 2.54
N PRO A 165 24.73 0.71 2.57
CA PRO A 165 24.87 -0.69 2.91
C PRO A 165 25.52 -1.48 1.77
N ALA A 166 26.23 -2.56 2.13
CA ALA A 166 26.90 -3.42 1.16
C ALA A 166 25.92 -4.42 0.53
N VAL A 167 25.90 -4.48 -0.80
CA VAL A 167 25.02 -5.35 -1.58
C VAL A 167 25.85 -6.15 -2.60
N GLY A 168 25.68 -7.46 -2.60
CA GLY A 168 26.27 -8.33 -3.63
C GLY A 168 25.43 -8.32 -4.88
N LEU A 169 26.05 -8.26 -6.05
CA LEU A 169 25.38 -8.45 -7.34
C LEU A 169 25.95 -9.71 -8.01
N LEU A 170 25.08 -10.68 -8.29
CA LEU A 170 25.43 -11.89 -9.03
C LEU A 170 24.50 -12.00 -10.25
N SER A 171 25.09 -12.02 -11.45
CA SER A 171 24.37 -12.08 -12.71
C SER A 171 24.72 -13.35 -13.48
N GLY A 172 23.71 -14.06 -13.96
CA GLY A 172 23.86 -15.17 -14.92
C GLY A 172 23.94 -14.72 -16.38
N LEU A 173 23.81 -13.42 -16.66
CA LEU A 173 23.90 -12.86 -18.01
C LEU A 173 25.31 -12.31 -18.29
N PRO A 174 25.92 -12.64 -19.45
CA PRO A 174 27.23 -12.10 -19.83
C PRO A 174 27.17 -10.62 -20.24
N THR A 175 25.98 -10.10 -20.54
CA THR A 175 25.81 -8.74 -21.08
C THR A 175 25.59 -7.75 -19.95
N GLN A 176 26.68 -7.11 -19.51
CA GLN A 176 26.65 -6.00 -18.54
C GLN A 176 25.80 -4.81 -19.04
N GLU A 177 25.69 -4.61 -20.36
CA GLU A 177 25.08 -3.42 -20.99
C GLU A 177 23.59 -3.18 -20.64
N THR A 178 22.79 -4.24 -20.47
CA THR A 178 21.32 -4.09 -20.25
C THR A 178 20.98 -3.53 -18.87
N ILE A 179 21.87 -3.70 -17.88
CA ILE A 179 21.66 -3.29 -16.49
C ILE A 179 22.58 -2.11 -16.12
N GLU A 180 23.47 -1.67 -17.01
CA GLU A 180 24.42 -0.57 -16.76
C GLU A 180 23.79 0.70 -16.14
N PRO A 181 22.64 1.19 -16.62
CA PRO A 181 22.02 2.37 -16.02
C PRO A 181 21.55 2.14 -14.59
N LEU A 182 20.83 1.05 -14.34
CA LEU A 182 20.44 0.64 -13.00
C LEU A 182 21.66 0.41 -12.11
N ARG A 183 22.73 -0.18 -12.64
CA ARG A 183 23.99 -0.43 -11.93
C ARG A 183 24.63 0.87 -11.47
N ARG A 184 24.64 1.92 -12.30
CA ARG A 184 25.10 3.28 -11.91
C ARG A 184 24.22 3.87 -10.80
N ASP A 185 22.90 3.68 -10.88
CA ASP A 185 21.98 4.11 -9.84
C ASP A 185 22.22 3.38 -8.52
N LEU A 186 22.44 2.07 -8.57
CA LEU A 186 22.75 1.24 -7.42
C LEU A 186 24.07 1.65 -6.77
N HIS A 187 25.13 1.89 -7.53
CA HIS A 187 26.42 2.35 -7.01
C HIS A 187 26.34 3.70 -6.27
N ARG A 188 25.36 4.55 -6.59
CA ARG A 188 25.14 5.81 -5.86
C ARG A 188 24.48 5.62 -4.49
N HIS A 189 23.77 4.52 -4.28
CA HIS A 189 22.98 4.25 -3.07
C HIS A 189 23.58 3.13 -2.20
N PHE A 190 24.37 2.23 -2.79
CA PHE A 190 24.88 1.01 -2.15
C PHE A 190 26.38 0.83 -2.42
N ASP A 191 27.07 0.18 -1.48
CA ASP A 191 28.42 -0.34 -1.71
C ASP A 191 28.30 -1.67 -2.46
N LEU A 192 28.24 -1.59 -3.79
CA LEU A 192 27.95 -2.71 -4.66
C LEU A 192 29.21 -3.56 -4.90
N MET A 193 29.11 -4.86 -4.61
CA MET A 193 30.18 -5.84 -4.84
C MET A 193 29.71 -6.86 -5.87
N GLU A 194 30.33 -6.83 -7.05
CA GLU A 194 30.05 -7.79 -8.12
C GLU A 194 30.71 -9.14 -7.77
N LEU A 195 29.93 -10.22 -7.92
CA LEU A 195 30.37 -11.59 -7.69
C LEU A 195 30.45 -12.33 -9.03
N GLU A 196 31.50 -13.13 -9.18
CA GLU A 196 31.67 -13.98 -10.35
C GLU A 196 30.56 -15.04 -10.42
N PRO A 197 30.05 -15.38 -11.63
CA PRO A 197 29.01 -16.40 -11.79
C PRO A 197 29.42 -17.80 -11.30
N SER A 198 30.72 -18.06 -11.19
CA SER A 198 31.32 -19.30 -10.68
C SER A 198 31.78 -19.19 -9.22
N ALA A 199 31.23 -18.26 -8.43
CA ALA A 199 31.61 -18.09 -7.04
C ALA A 199 31.08 -19.25 -6.16
N ASP A 200 32.01 -19.92 -5.47
CA ASP A 200 31.69 -21.05 -4.59
C ASP A 200 31.13 -20.63 -3.22
N HIS A 201 31.22 -19.35 -2.86
CA HIS A 201 30.67 -18.80 -1.62
C HIS A 201 30.40 -17.30 -1.74
N VAL A 202 29.42 -16.81 -0.97
CA VAL A 202 29.14 -15.38 -0.83
C VAL A 202 30.01 -14.81 0.31
N PRO A 203 30.81 -13.75 0.07
CA PRO A 203 31.62 -13.12 1.12
C PRO A 203 30.81 -12.69 2.35
N SER A 204 31.32 -12.95 3.55
CA SER A 204 30.60 -12.70 4.82
C SER A 204 30.27 -11.22 5.10
N ARG A 205 30.92 -10.28 4.40
CA ARG A 205 30.60 -8.85 4.45
C ARG A 205 29.24 -8.53 3.82
N ILE A 206 28.80 -9.34 2.85
CA ILE A 206 27.56 -9.14 2.12
C ILE A 206 26.41 -9.72 2.95
N LYS A 207 25.39 -8.90 3.23
CA LYS A 207 24.17 -9.33 3.93
C LYS A 207 22.94 -9.39 3.03
N THR A 208 23.01 -8.70 1.89
CA THR A 208 21.96 -8.66 0.87
C THR A 208 22.55 -9.01 -0.48
N LEU A 209 21.94 -9.95 -1.19
CA LEU A 209 22.34 -10.40 -2.52
C LEU A 209 21.24 -10.06 -3.53
N MET A 210 21.62 -9.44 -4.64
CA MET A 210 20.80 -9.31 -5.84
C MET A 210 21.25 -10.35 -6.86
N LEU A 211 20.32 -11.22 -7.24
CA LEU A 211 20.54 -12.32 -8.16
C LEU A 211 19.74 -12.07 -9.43
N VAL A 212 20.43 -11.96 -10.55
CA VAL A 212 19.81 -11.69 -11.85
C VAL A 212 19.98 -12.91 -12.76
N HIS A 213 18.86 -13.42 -13.27
CA HIS A 213 18.81 -14.52 -14.24
C HIS A 213 19.58 -15.78 -13.80
N PRO A 214 19.22 -16.42 -12.66
CA PRO A 214 20.01 -17.50 -12.09
C PRO A 214 20.00 -18.81 -12.89
N ARG A 215 19.16 -18.96 -13.92
CA ARG A 215 19.01 -20.20 -14.71
C ARG A 215 20.29 -20.66 -15.43
N ARG A 216 21.26 -19.76 -15.64
CA ARG A 216 22.56 -20.08 -16.27
C ARG A 216 23.68 -20.38 -15.27
N LEU A 217 23.41 -20.30 -13.96
CA LEU A 217 24.41 -20.53 -12.93
C LEU A 217 24.66 -22.01 -12.71
N SER A 218 25.86 -22.35 -12.27
CA SER A 218 26.19 -23.73 -11.89
C SER A 218 25.43 -24.15 -10.62
N GLU A 219 25.26 -25.46 -10.44
CA GLU A 219 24.67 -26.00 -9.19
C GLU A 219 25.48 -25.60 -7.96
N GLN A 220 26.81 -25.46 -8.08
CA GLN A 220 27.69 -25.00 -7.01
C GLN A 220 27.36 -23.56 -6.58
N THR A 221 27.15 -22.66 -7.53
CA THR A 221 26.76 -21.27 -7.24
C THR A 221 25.35 -21.22 -6.64
N LEU A 222 24.40 -22.01 -7.16
CA LEU A 222 23.05 -22.09 -6.60
C LEU A 222 23.07 -22.62 -5.16
N TYR A 223 23.93 -23.59 -4.86
CA TYR A 223 24.17 -24.06 -3.50
C TYR A 223 24.75 -22.96 -2.60
N ALA A 224 25.72 -22.18 -3.08
CA ALA A 224 26.24 -21.03 -2.33
C ALA A 224 25.16 -19.99 -2.00
N VAL A 225 24.23 -19.73 -2.93
CA VAL A 225 23.07 -18.86 -2.71
C VAL A 225 22.10 -19.46 -1.69
N ASP A 226 21.79 -20.76 -1.79
CA ASP A 226 20.94 -21.46 -0.82
C ASP A 226 21.52 -21.37 0.60
N GLN A 227 22.82 -21.66 0.75
CA GLN A 227 23.51 -21.56 2.04
C GLN A 227 23.55 -20.12 2.58
N PHE A 228 23.69 -19.13 1.70
CA PHE A 228 23.61 -17.72 2.08
C PHE A 228 22.22 -17.35 2.63
N VAL A 229 21.15 -17.75 1.94
CA VAL A 229 19.76 -17.48 2.38
C VAL A 229 19.45 -18.21 3.69
N LEU A 230 19.84 -19.48 3.80
CA LEU A 230 19.64 -20.25 5.03
C LEU A 230 20.46 -19.73 6.22
N GLY A 231 21.62 -19.13 5.94
CA GLY A 231 22.44 -18.42 6.92
C GLY A 231 21.86 -17.11 7.43
N GLY A 232 20.67 -16.70 6.94
CA GLY A 232 20.02 -15.43 7.29
C GLY A 232 20.36 -14.28 6.34
N GLY A 233 21.06 -14.57 5.24
CA GLY A 233 21.25 -13.64 4.14
C GLY A 233 19.92 -13.30 3.46
N LYS A 234 19.83 -12.08 2.92
CA LYS A 234 18.61 -11.56 2.30
C LYS A 234 18.77 -11.54 0.79
N LEU A 235 17.77 -11.99 0.05
CA LEU A 235 17.88 -12.21 -1.39
C LEU A 235 16.80 -11.45 -2.18
N LEU A 236 17.21 -10.75 -3.22
CA LEU A 236 16.35 -10.26 -4.29
C LEU A 236 16.70 -11.01 -5.58
N MET A 237 15.76 -11.76 -6.15
CA MET A 237 15.96 -12.59 -7.32
C MET A 237 15.07 -12.16 -8.48
N PHE A 238 15.67 -12.02 -9.66
CA PHE A 238 14.97 -11.79 -10.93
C PHE A 238 15.08 -13.05 -11.79
N ILE A 239 13.92 -13.57 -12.21
CA ILE A 239 13.81 -14.81 -12.99
C ILE A 239 13.08 -14.51 -14.29
N ASP A 240 13.69 -14.84 -15.41
CA ASP A 240 13.05 -14.80 -16.72
C ASP A 240 12.30 -16.12 -17.01
N PRO A 241 10.99 -16.07 -17.34
CA PRO A 241 10.22 -17.24 -17.79
C PRO A 241 10.59 -17.72 -19.21
N LEU A 242 11.15 -16.85 -20.06
CA LEU A 242 11.41 -17.13 -21.49
C LEU A 242 12.73 -17.87 -21.75
N SER A 243 13.61 -17.98 -20.75
CA SER A 243 14.93 -18.60 -20.91
C SER A 243 14.90 -20.12 -21.18
N GLU A 244 13.73 -20.76 -21.27
CA GLU A 244 13.55 -22.19 -21.55
C GLU A 244 13.75 -22.58 -23.04
N GLN A 245 13.84 -21.62 -23.97
CA GLN A 245 13.87 -21.91 -25.41
C GLN A 245 15.17 -22.56 -25.93
N LEU A 246 16.19 -22.78 -25.08
CA LEU A 246 17.48 -23.32 -25.53
C LEU A 246 17.52 -24.86 -25.67
N SER A 247 16.53 -25.60 -25.16
CA SER A 247 16.52 -27.07 -25.30
C SER A 247 15.11 -27.62 -25.47
N LYS A 248 14.77 -28.06 -26.70
CA LYS A 248 13.54 -28.82 -27.01
C LYS A 248 13.54 -30.26 -26.48
N ASP A 249 14.58 -30.67 -25.75
CA ASP A 249 14.72 -32.02 -25.20
C ASP A 249 14.38 -32.06 -23.70
N ALA A 250 13.17 -32.55 -23.41
CA ALA A 250 12.65 -33.04 -22.11
C ALA A 250 12.68 -32.08 -20.88
N PRO A 251 11.61 -32.09 -20.05
CA PRO A 251 11.52 -31.27 -18.84
C PRO A 251 12.36 -31.92 -17.72
N SER A 252 13.67 -31.74 -17.76
CA SER A 252 14.48 -31.97 -16.56
C SER A 252 14.20 -30.80 -15.61
N PRO A 253 13.79 -31.04 -14.35
CA PRO A 253 13.55 -29.95 -13.40
C PRO A 253 14.86 -29.16 -13.24
N SER A 254 14.82 -27.86 -13.50
CA SER A 254 16.00 -27.01 -13.29
C SER A 254 16.38 -27.09 -11.80
N PRO A 255 17.67 -27.13 -11.44
CA PRO A 255 18.10 -27.01 -10.04
C PRO A 255 17.50 -25.78 -9.35
N LEU A 256 17.27 -24.70 -10.11
CA LEU A 256 16.55 -23.51 -9.66
C LEU A 256 15.09 -23.81 -9.26
N ASP A 257 14.35 -24.57 -10.06
CA ASP A 257 12.95 -24.89 -9.79
C ASP A 257 12.82 -25.76 -8.52
N GLY A 258 13.79 -26.66 -8.30
CA GLY A 258 13.93 -27.40 -7.05
C GLY A 258 14.17 -26.47 -5.85
N MET A 259 15.06 -25.48 -6.00
CA MET A 259 15.32 -24.45 -5.00
C MET A 259 14.08 -23.63 -4.65
N LEU A 260 13.38 -23.10 -5.65
CA LEU A 260 12.13 -22.36 -5.44
C LEU A 260 11.07 -23.19 -4.72
N THR A 261 10.91 -24.45 -5.13
CA THR A 261 9.93 -25.37 -4.54
C THR A 261 10.23 -25.64 -3.07
N SER A 262 11.51 -25.78 -2.70
CA SER A 262 11.94 -25.96 -1.30
C SER A 262 11.61 -24.75 -0.41
N TRP A 263 11.62 -23.55 -1.00
CA TRP A 263 11.23 -22.30 -0.34
C TRP A 263 9.72 -22.03 -0.39
N GLY A 264 8.95 -22.91 -1.04
CA GLY A 264 7.49 -22.87 -1.08
C GLY A 264 6.89 -22.04 -2.21
N VAL A 265 7.65 -21.78 -3.27
CA VAL A 265 7.18 -21.05 -4.46
C VAL A 265 7.42 -21.86 -5.72
N ASN A 266 6.49 -21.76 -6.67
CA ASN A 266 6.63 -22.33 -7.99
C ASN A 266 6.48 -21.22 -9.04
N ILE A 267 7.16 -21.39 -10.18
CA ILE A 267 7.04 -20.55 -11.36
C ILE A 267 6.51 -21.39 -12.51
N GLN A 268 5.52 -20.87 -13.24
CA GLN A 268 5.02 -21.56 -14.42
C GLN A 268 5.96 -21.31 -15.61
N GLY A 269 6.92 -22.22 -15.83
CA GLY A 269 7.85 -22.20 -16.95
C GLY A 269 7.15 -22.23 -18.32
N GLY A 270 7.78 -21.63 -19.33
CA GLY A 270 7.30 -21.62 -20.72
C GLY A 270 5.99 -20.85 -20.95
N LYS A 271 5.51 -20.09 -19.96
CA LYS A 271 4.30 -19.28 -20.06
C LYS A 271 4.59 -17.82 -19.71
N ILE A 272 4.03 -16.94 -20.53
CA ILE A 272 4.08 -15.49 -20.34
C ILE A 272 2.70 -14.95 -19.96
N LEU A 273 2.70 -13.91 -19.14
CA LEU A 273 1.51 -13.23 -18.72
C LEU A 273 1.07 -12.19 -19.75
N ILE A 274 -0.22 -12.25 -20.11
CA ILE A 274 -0.87 -11.27 -20.98
C ILE A 274 -2.05 -10.66 -20.23
N ASP A 275 -2.20 -9.33 -20.29
CA ASP A 275 -3.26 -8.62 -19.58
C ASP A 275 -3.74 -7.39 -20.36
N SER A 276 -4.92 -7.48 -20.95
CA SER A 276 -5.53 -6.40 -21.75
C SER A 276 -5.91 -5.16 -20.93
N THR A 277 -6.00 -5.26 -19.59
CA THR A 277 -6.34 -4.11 -18.73
C THR A 277 -5.13 -3.21 -18.47
N TYR A 278 -3.94 -3.81 -18.41
CA TYR A 278 -2.69 -3.11 -18.08
C TYR A 278 -1.72 -2.99 -19.27
N ALA A 279 -2.00 -3.67 -20.38
CA ALA A 279 -1.34 -3.43 -21.64
C ALA A 279 -1.72 -2.06 -22.21
N LEU A 280 -0.73 -1.36 -22.74
CA LEU A 280 -0.93 -0.10 -23.47
C LEU A 280 -1.26 -0.41 -24.94
N PRO A 281 -2.17 0.33 -25.60
CA PRO A 281 -2.56 0.07 -26.99
C PRO A 281 -1.40 0.13 -28.01
N GLU A 282 -0.32 0.84 -27.67
CA GLU A 282 0.85 1.06 -28.54
C GLU A 282 1.97 0.03 -28.33
N HIS A 283 1.85 -0.83 -27.31
CA HIS A 283 2.85 -1.84 -26.94
C HIS A 283 2.30 -3.27 -27.12
N PRO A 284 3.17 -4.29 -27.22
CA PRO A 284 2.74 -5.69 -27.20
C PRO A 284 1.89 -5.99 -25.96
N LEU A 285 0.92 -6.91 -26.07
CA LEU A 285 0.06 -7.31 -24.94
C LEU A 285 0.83 -7.96 -23.77
N THR A 286 2.11 -8.30 -23.99
CA THR A 286 3.07 -8.83 -23.01
C THR A 286 3.75 -7.74 -22.19
N THR A 287 3.69 -6.47 -22.62
CA THR A 287 4.22 -5.32 -21.89
C THR A 287 3.11 -4.69 -21.07
N LEU A 288 3.20 -4.84 -19.74
CA LEU A 288 2.16 -4.43 -18.80
C LEU A 288 2.64 -3.25 -17.97
N THR A 289 1.87 -2.17 -17.96
CA THR A 289 2.08 -1.05 -17.03
C THR A 289 1.18 -1.24 -15.82
N LEU A 290 1.73 -1.80 -14.74
CA LEU A 290 1.02 -2.09 -13.50
C LEU A 290 0.77 -0.79 -12.72
N PRO A 291 -0.49 -0.36 -12.51
CA PRO A 291 -0.78 0.84 -11.71
C PRO A 291 -0.69 0.55 -10.21
N ARG A 292 -0.71 1.59 -9.35
CA ARG A 292 -0.69 1.45 -7.87
C ARG A 292 -1.65 0.39 -7.29
N ARG A 293 -2.85 0.21 -7.87
CA ARG A 293 -3.86 -0.79 -7.46
C ARG A 293 -3.43 -2.25 -7.68
N ALA A 294 -2.49 -2.47 -8.59
CA ALA A 294 -1.87 -3.77 -8.88
C ALA A 294 -0.74 -4.11 -7.90
N MET A 295 -0.42 -3.19 -6.99
CA MET A 295 0.67 -3.31 -6.03
C MET A 295 0.12 -3.46 -4.61
N THR A 296 0.87 -4.15 -3.75
CA THR A 296 0.54 -4.19 -2.32
C THR A 296 0.69 -2.81 -1.68
N THR A 297 -0.22 -2.45 -0.77
CA THR A 297 -0.11 -1.19 0.00
C THR A 297 0.76 -1.34 1.25
N ASN A 298 1.06 -2.58 1.64
CA ASN A 298 1.59 -2.93 2.95
C ASN A 298 3.02 -3.50 2.86
N ASP A 299 3.77 -3.13 1.82
CA ASP A 299 5.16 -3.50 1.67
C ASP A 299 5.99 -2.31 1.16
N VAL A 300 7.19 -2.19 1.71
CA VAL A 300 8.14 -1.11 1.43
C VAL A 300 8.66 -1.17 0.00
N SER A 301 8.74 -2.35 -0.61
CA SER A 301 9.16 -2.50 -2.02
C SER A 301 8.35 -1.62 -2.97
N THR A 302 7.10 -1.30 -2.60
CA THR A 302 6.19 -0.48 -3.41
C THR A 302 6.10 0.99 -2.95
N TRP A 303 7.02 1.43 -2.08
CA TRP A 303 7.02 2.77 -1.51
C TRP A 303 7.24 3.85 -2.59
N LYS A 304 6.40 4.89 -2.60
CA LYS A 304 6.47 5.99 -3.58
C LYS A 304 6.39 5.56 -5.06
N LEU A 305 5.89 4.36 -5.34
CA LEU A 305 5.64 3.91 -6.70
C LEU A 305 4.23 4.27 -7.16
N ASP A 306 4.12 4.83 -8.36
CA ASP A 306 2.83 5.10 -9.00
C ASP A 306 2.47 4.01 -10.02
N SER A 307 3.45 3.54 -10.80
CA SER A 307 3.33 2.46 -11.77
C SER A 307 4.64 1.68 -11.92
N VAL A 308 4.59 0.40 -12.29
CA VAL A 308 5.77 -0.41 -12.65
C VAL A 308 5.49 -1.05 -14.00
N THR A 309 6.44 -0.97 -14.92
CA THR A 309 6.31 -1.60 -16.24
C THR A 309 7.08 -2.90 -16.24
N VAL A 310 6.43 -3.95 -16.72
CA VAL A 310 6.97 -5.30 -16.82
C VAL A 310 6.77 -5.82 -18.23
N SER A 311 7.66 -6.67 -18.72
CA SER A 311 7.59 -7.23 -20.07
C SER A 311 7.77 -8.74 -20.02
N SER A 312 6.93 -9.46 -20.75
CA SER A 312 7.02 -10.93 -20.88
C SER A 312 7.10 -11.66 -19.53
N SER A 313 6.42 -11.14 -18.52
CA SER A 313 6.57 -11.62 -17.15
C SER A 313 5.94 -12.99 -16.93
N GLY A 314 6.51 -13.75 -16.00
CA GLY A 314 5.96 -15.02 -15.54
C GLY A 314 4.95 -14.84 -14.41
N ALA A 315 4.47 -15.98 -13.89
CA ALA A 315 3.60 -16.01 -12.71
C ALA A 315 4.16 -16.92 -11.62
N LEU A 316 4.19 -16.38 -10.40
CA LEU A 316 4.55 -17.06 -9.18
C LEU A 316 3.30 -17.61 -8.49
N THR A 317 3.38 -18.85 -8.02
CA THR A 317 2.33 -19.48 -7.22
C THR A 317 2.91 -20.06 -5.94
N PRO A 318 2.20 -19.97 -4.80
CA PRO A 318 2.64 -20.63 -3.59
C PRO A 318 2.46 -22.16 -3.72
N THR A 319 3.41 -22.92 -3.20
CA THR A 319 3.33 -24.39 -3.14
C THR A 319 2.32 -24.81 -2.06
N VAL A 320 1.57 -25.87 -2.35
CA VAL A 320 0.62 -26.47 -1.39
C VAL A 320 1.40 -26.95 -0.15
N ASN A 321 0.91 -26.59 1.04
CA ASN A 321 1.52 -26.91 2.34
C ASN A 321 2.89 -26.25 2.63
N SER A 322 3.21 -25.14 1.95
CA SER A 322 4.38 -24.32 2.33
C SER A 322 4.22 -23.73 3.73
N GLN A 323 5.30 -23.76 4.52
CA GLN A 323 5.37 -23.10 5.83
C GLN A 323 5.79 -21.63 5.71
N THR A 324 6.25 -21.22 4.53
CA THR A 324 6.63 -19.85 4.22
C THR A 324 5.39 -18.99 3.93
N ARG A 325 5.45 -17.75 4.39
CA ARG A 325 4.47 -16.71 4.13
C ARG A 325 4.72 -16.12 2.76
N PHE A 326 3.78 -16.35 1.84
CA PHE A 326 3.77 -15.77 0.51
C PHE A 326 3.02 -14.43 0.50
N THR A 327 3.71 -13.33 0.21
CA THR A 327 3.13 -11.98 0.12
C THR A 327 3.26 -11.46 -1.31
N PRO A 328 2.17 -11.30 -2.06
CA PRO A 328 2.24 -10.71 -3.39
C PRO A 328 2.65 -9.23 -3.30
N LEU A 329 3.60 -8.82 -4.14
CA LEU A 329 4.06 -7.44 -4.27
C LEU A 329 3.46 -6.77 -5.50
N LEU A 330 3.54 -7.45 -6.64
CA LEU A 330 3.01 -7.02 -7.94
C LEU A 330 2.05 -8.09 -8.47
N GLN A 331 0.86 -7.68 -8.89
CA GLN A 331 -0.19 -8.58 -9.37
C GLN A 331 -0.79 -8.07 -10.68
N SER A 332 -1.28 -8.98 -11.51
CA SER A 332 -2.03 -8.64 -12.72
C SER A 332 -3.49 -8.29 -12.41
N SER A 333 -4.26 -7.98 -13.45
CA SER A 333 -5.71 -7.78 -13.36
C SER A 333 -6.47 -9.11 -13.28
N GLU A 334 -7.79 -9.04 -13.08
CA GLU A 334 -8.69 -10.20 -13.14
C GLU A 334 -8.96 -10.68 -14.58
N GLN A 335 -8.44 -9.97 -15.59
CA GLN A 335 -8.58 -10.31 -17.00
C GLN A 335 -7.27 -10.85 -17.59
N SER A 336 -6.29 -11.17 -16.75
CA SER A 336 -5.00 -11.69 -17.21
C SER A 336 -5.03 -13.19 -17.45
N VAL A 337 -4.20 -13.64 -18.39
CA VAL A 337 -4.05 -15.05 -18.77
C VAL A 337 -2.58 -15.37 -18.99
N LEU A 338 -2.21 -16.60 -18.63
CA LEU A 338 -0.91 -17.18 -18.97
C LEU A 338 -0.99 -17.90 -20.30
N VAL A 339 -0.22 -17.43 -21.27
CA VAL A 339 -0.17 -17.96 -22.63
C VAL A 339 1.19 -18.60 -22.89
N GLY A 340 1.22 -19.70 -23.64
CA GLY A 340 2.48 -20.32 -24.06
C GLY A 340 3.26 -19.41 -25.00
N THR A 341 4.58 -19.50 -24.97
CA THR A 341 5.48 -18.69 -25.79
C THR A 341 5.29 -18.83 -27.31
N ASP A 342 4.66 -19.91 -27.75
CA ASP A 342 4.47 -20.24 -29.16
C ASP A 342 3.26 -19.51 -29.80
N GLU A 343 2.32 -18.95 -29.02
CA GLU A 343 1.10 -18.27 -29.53
C GLU A 343 0.75 -16.99 -28.74
N PRO A 344 1.62 -15.95 -28.74
CA PRO A 344 1.40 -14.72 -27.98
C PRO A 344 0.17 -13.89 -28.44
N ASP A 345 -0.34 -14.14 -29.66
CA ASP A 345 -1.51 -13.46 -30.26
C ASP A 345 -2.86 -14.15 -29.96
N SER A 346 -2.90 -15.08 -29.00
CA SER A 346 -4.15 -15.73 -28.59
C SER A 346 -5.18 -14.70 -28.09
N GLU A 347 -6.43 -14.79 -28.55
CA GLU A 347 -7.52 -13.89 -28.09
C GLU A 347 -7.61 -13.90 -26.56
N VAL A 348 -7.35 -12.75 -25.93
CA VAL A 348 -7.43 -12.59 -24.48
C VAL A 348 -8.89 -12.80 -24.04
N PRO A 349 -9.22 -13.84 -23.26
CA PRO A 349 -10.60 -14.08 -22.85
C PRO A 349 -11.09 -12.96 -21.93
N LEU A 350 -12.39 -12.66 -22.03
CA LEU A 350 -13.08 -11.62 -21.23
C LEU A 350 -13.02 -11.87 -19.70
N ARG A 351 -12.66 -13.08 -19.28
CA ARG A 351 -12.45 -13.50 -17.88
C ARG A 351 -11.15 -14.29 -17.76
N GLY A 352 -10.23 -13.78 -16.95
CA GLY A 352 -8.99 -14.45 -16.60
C GLY A 352 -8.91 -14.72 -15.10
N GLU A 353 -7.69 -14.91 -14.61
CA GLU A 353 -7.39 -15.01 -13.18
C GLU A 353 -6.31 -14.00 -12.81
N ARG A 354 -6.21 -13.67 -11.52
CA ARG A 354 -5.16 -12.79 -11.04
C ARG A 354 -3.88 -13.60 -10.80
N HIS A 355 -2.81 -13.19 -11.45
CA HIS A 355 -1.48 -13.79 -11.34
C HIS A 355 -0.53 -12.87 -10.55
N VAL A 356 0.45 -13.46 -9.88
CA VAL A 356 1.44 -12.74 -9.07
C VAL A 356 2.75 -12.70 -9.83
N ILE A 357 3.23 -11.49 -10.12
CA ILE A 357 4.45 -11.26 -10.90
C ILE A 357 5.67 -11.18 -9.98
N ALA A 358 5.50 -10.52 -8.82
CA ALA A 358 6.54 -10.43 -7.80
C ALA A 358 5.97 -10.76 -6.42
N ALA A 359 6.74 -11.47 -5.61
CA ALA A 359 6.33 -11.89 -4.27
C ALA A 359 7.48 -11.85 -3.27
N ARG A 360 7.15 -11.53 -2.02
CA ARG A 360 8.02 -11.68 -0.86
C ARG A 360 7.70 -12.97 -0.13
N ILE A 361 8.74 -13.74 0.17
CA ILE A 361 8.70 -15.06 0.80
C ILE A 361 9.45 -14.97 2.11
N GLU A 362 8.77 -15.28 3.20
CA GLU A 362 9.37 -15.23 4.53
C GLU A 362 8.88 -16.38 5.40
N GLY A 363 9.76 -17.00 6.17
CA GLY A 363 9.37 -18.09 7.06
C GLY A 363 10.42 -19.19 7.12
N PRO A 364 10.10 -20.32 7.76
CA PRO A 364 11.00 -21.46 7.81
C PRO A 364 11.09 -22.13 6.44
N ALA A 365 12.31 -22.44 6.02
CA ALA A 365 12.60 -23.10 4.76
C ALA A 365 13.68 -24.17 4.95
N TYR A 366 13.74 -25.11 4.00
CA TYR A 366 14.71 -26.20 3.96
C TYR A 366 15.65 -25.99 2.79
N SER A 367 16.86 -26.54 2.90
CA SER A 367 17.80 -26.56 1.78
C SER A 367 17.28 -27.42 0.65
N ALA A 368 17.47 -26.95 -0.57
CA ALA A 368 17.23 -27.77 -1.77
C ALA A 368 18.36 -28.77 -2.06
N PHE A 369 19.48 -28.66 -1.35
CA PHE A 369 20.68 -29.48 -1.53
C PHE A 369 21.03 -30.23 -0.24
N PRO A 370 20.16 -31.16 0.22
CA PRO A 370 20.35 -31.82 1.51
C PRO A 370 21.63 -32.65 1.57
N ASP A 371 22.06 -33.21 0.43
CA ASP A 371 23.25 -34.06 0.30
C ASP A 371 24.52 -33.27 -0.08
N GLY A 372 24.42 -31.93 -0.23
CA GLY A 372 25.48 -31.09 -0.78
C GLY A 372 25.55 -31.12 -2.31
N VAL A 373 26.59 -30.50 -2.87
CA VAL A 373 26.84 -30.47 -4.33
C VAL A 373 28.28 -30.89 -4.63
N GLY A 374 28.45 -31.90 -5.49
CA GLY A 374 29.76 -32.43 -5.87
C GLY A 374 30.54 -33.00 -4.68
N GLU A 375 31.73 -32.45 -4.41
CA GLU A 375 32.59 -32.85 -3.28
C GLU A 375 32.36 -32.01 -2.00
N GLN A 376 31.49 -31.00 -2.03
CA GLN A 376 31.18 -30.18 -0.85
C GLN A 376 30.24 -30.89 0.10
N LEU A 377 30.63 -30.93 1.38
CA LEU A 377 29.81 -31.46 2.47
C LEU A 377 28.50 -30.67 2.62
N PRO A 378 27.42 -31.32 3.06
CA PRO A 378 26.14 -30.67 3.30
C PRO A 378 26.26 -29.61 4.39
N GLY A 379 25.79 -28.39 4.07
CA GLY A 379 25.80 -27.23 4.94
C GLY A 379 24.55 -27.14 5.83
N LEU A 380 24.04 -25.93 5.99
CA LEU A 380 22.78 -25.65 6.65
C LEU A 380 21.63 -26.33 5.91
N GLN A 381 20.84 -27.10 6.66
CA GLN A 381 19.71 -27.89 6.13
C GLN A 381 18.37 -27.19 6.29
N LYS A 382 18.28 -26.26 7.24
CA LYS A 382 17.05 -25.54 7.58
C LYS A 382 17.37 -24.16 8.09
N ALA A 383 16.46 -23.23 7.82
CA ALA A 383 16.43 -21.91 8.41
C ALA A 383 15.07 -21.69 9.08
N THR A 384 15.07 -21.00 10.22
CA THR A 384 13.83 -20.61 10.89
C THR A 384 13.10 -19.49 10.16
N GLN A 385 13.86 -18.64 9.47
CA GLN A 385 13.36 -17.45 8.79
C GLN A 385 14.26 -17.12 7.60
N ILE A 386 13.73 -17.26 6.38
CA ILE A 386 14.34 -16.72 5.17
C ILE A 386 13.69 -15.37 4.80
N HIS A 387 14.42 -14.55 4.04
CA HIS A 387 13.91 -13.29 3.49
C HIS A 387 14.27 -13.21 2.01
N VAL A 388 13.32 -13.59 1.16
CA VAL A 388 13.52 -13.65 -0.29
C VAL A 388 12.43 -12.84 -0.98
N VAL A 389 12.82 -11.98 -1.93
CA VAL A 389 11.91 -11.35 -2.87
C VAL A 389 12.21 -11.90 -4.26
N ILE A 390 11.17 -12.39 -4.94
CA ILE A 390 11.28 -12.96 -6.28
C ILE A 390 10.44 -12.12 -7.22
N VAL A 391 11.02 -11.78 -8.37
CA VAL A 391 10.39 -11.08 -9.48
C VAL A 391 10.50 -11.97 -10.70
N ALA A 392 9.36 -12.38 -11.26
CA ALA A 392 9.30 -13.24 -12.45
C ALA A 392 9.43 -12.42 -13.76
N ASP A 393 10.35 -11.46 -13.77
CA ASP A 393 10.66 -10.62 -14.92
C ASP A 393 12.08 -10.07 -14.78
N THR A 394 12.95 -10.34 -15.75
CA THR A 394 14.31 -9.77 -15.80
C THR A 394 14.36 -8.49 -16.64
N ASP A 395 13.44 -8.32 -17.59
CA ASP A 395 13.33 -7.14 -18.43
C ASP A 395 12.88 -5.90 -17.64
N LEU A 396 12.30 -6.07 -16.44
CA LEU A 396 12.07 -4.96 -15.50
C LEU A 396 13.35 -4.16 -15.20
N LEU A 397 14.52 -4.83 -15.25
CA LEU A 397 15.83 -4.22 -15.04
C LEU A 397 16.36 -3.48 -16.27
N SER A 398 15.80 -3.74 -17.44
CA SER A 398 16.21 -3.12 -18.71
C SER A 398 15.53 -1.76 -18.89
N GLU A 399 16.28 -0.78 -19.37
CA GLU A 399 15.76 0.56 -19.62
C GLU A 399 15.20 0.68 -21.04
N ASP A 400 13.94 1.13 -21.15
CA ASP A 400 13.43 1.71 -22.40
C ASP A 400 13.68 3.22 -22.37
N PRO A 401 14.56 3.78 -23.22
CA PRO A 401 14.97 5.19 -23.15
C PRO A 401 13.82 6.20 -23.29
N ASP A 402 12.65 5.81 -23.81
CA ASP A 402 11.53 6.72 -24.09
C ASP A 402 10.42 6.71 -23.00
N SER A 403 10.53 5.86 -21.97
CA SER A 403 9.43 5.66 -21.03
C SER A 403 9.56 6.52 -19.74
N SER A 404 8.48 7.23 -19.36
CA SER A 404 8.37 7.85 -18.02
C SER A 404 8.35 6.84 -16.87
N ALA A 405 8.22 5.54 -17.17
CA ALA A 405 8.28 4.45 -16.21
C ALA A 405 9.71 4.13 -15.72
N ASN A 406 10.73 4.71 -16.37
CA ASN A 406 12.16 4.49 -16.06
C ASN A 406 12.50 4.78 -14.59
N ASN A 407 11.96 5.87 -14.03
CA ASN A 407 12.20 6.20 -12.61
C ASN A 407 11.50 5.22 -11.66
N SER A 408 10.40 4.60 -12.07
CA SER A 408 9.58 3.77 -11.18
C SER A 408 10.08 2.33 -11.08
N ASN A 409 10.56 1.73 -12.17
CA ASN A 409 11.18 0.40 -12.13
C ASN A 409 12.45 0.41 -11.27
N ASN A 410 13.36 1.38 -11.52
CA ASN A 410 14.57 1.54 -10.70
C ASN A 410 14.21 1.78 -9.24
N LEU A 411 13.19 2.62 -8.95
CA LEU A 411 12.72 2.87 -7.59
C LEU A 411 12.18 1.59 -6.91
N PHE A 412 11.50 0.70 -7.63
CA PHE A 412 11.06 -0.59 -7.07
C PHE A 412 12.25 -1.45 -6.62
N VAL A 413 13.29 -1.53 -7.45
CA VAL A 413 14.52 -2.27 -7.12
C VAL A 413 15.23 -1.63 -5.93
N LEU A 414 15.42 -0.31 -5.96
CA LEU A 414 16.06 0.46 -4.88
C LEU A 414 15.33 0.28 -3.55
N ASN A 415 14.01 0.45 -3.53
CA ASN A 415 13.20 0.26 -2.32
C ASN A 415 13.28 -1.16 -1.76
N THR A 416 13.30 -2.15 -2.66
CA THR A 416 13.37 -3.55 -2.26
C THR A 416 14.73 -3.87 -1.66
N LEU A 417 15.82 -3.43 -2.30
CA LEU A 417 17.16 -3.60 -1.79
C LEU A 417 17.39 -2.81 -0.50
N ASP A 418 16.90 -1.59 -0.40
CA ASP A 418 16.99 -0.78 0.81
C ASP A 418 16.24 -1.46 1.97
N ASN A 419 15.04 -1.98 1.73
CA ASN A 419 14.29 -2.74 2.72
C ASN A 419 15.00 -4.03 3.16
N LEU A 420 15.64 -4.74 2.23
CA LEU A 420 16.41 -5.94 2.57
C LEU A 420 17.70 -5.56 3.31
N ALA A 421 18.46 -4.60 2.82
CA ALA A 421 19.68 -4.11 3.44
C ALA A 421 19.46 -3.39 4.78
N ALA A 422 18.22 -2.96 5.06
CA ALA A 422 17.84 -2.30 6.29
C ALA A 422 18.22 -3.14 7.53
N PRO A 423 18.67 -2.48 8.61
CA PRO A 423 18.88 -3.12 9.91
C PRO A 423 17.60 -3.81 10.41
N ASP A 424 17.77 -4.83 11.26
CA ASP A 424 16.64 -5.63 11.73
C ASP A 424 15.61 -4.83 12.53
N GLU A 425 16.04 -3.74 13.17
CA GLU A 425 15.16 -2.80 13.85
C GLU A 425 14.21 -2.09 12.88
N LEU A 426 14.66 -1.78 11.66
CA LEU A 426 13.86 -1.12 10.63
C LEU A 426 13.07 -2.13 9.79
N SER A 427 13.67 -3.29 9.46
CA SER A 427 13.01 -4.34 8.66
C SER A 427 11.82 -4.98 9.39
N SER A 428 11.84 -4.99 10.72
CA SER A 428 10.75 -5.45 11.56
C SER A 428 9.58 -4.46 11.67
N ILE A 429 9.76 -3.20 11.25
CA ILE A 429 8.69 -2.19 11.19
C ILE A 429 7.80 -2.52 10.00
N ARG A 430 6.83 -3.39 10.25
CA ARG A 430 5.86 -3.82 9.24
C ARG A 430 4.67 -2.86 9.19
N PRO A 431 4.17 -2.56 7.98
CA PRO A 431 2.90 -1.87 7.81
C PRO A 431 1.79 -2.69 8.47
N ARG A 432 1.00 -2.07 9.36
CA ARG A 432 -0.09 -2.79 10.04
C ARG A 432 -1.17 -3.14 9.02
N THR A 433 -1.43 -4.43 8.86
CA THR A 433 -2.32 -4.99 7.83
C THR A 433 -3.83 -4.82 8.07
N ASP A 434 -4.25 -4.17 9.15
CA ASP A 434 -5.62 -4.33 9.67
C ASP A 434 -6.63 -3.28 9.19
N ALA A 435 -6.61 -2.94 7.90
CA ALA A 435 -7.62 -2.09 7.26
C ALA A 435 -8.25 -2.68 5.97
N ASN A 436 -7.54 -3.57 5.26
CA ASN A 436 -7.99 -3.98 3.93
C ASN A 436 -9.09 -5.05 3.93
N ARG A 437 -9.20 -5.92 4.95
CA ARG A 437 -10.17 -7.03 4.90
C ARG A 437 -11.63 -6.56 4.90
N SER A 438 -11.96 -5.49 5.62
CA SER A 438 -13.32 -4.92 5.62
C SER A 438 -13.59 -4.01 4.42
N LEU A 439 -12.56 -3.33 3.90
CA LEU A 439 -12.67 -2.50 2.70
C LEU A 439 -12.79 -3.36 1.44
N GLN A 440 -12.08 -4.49 1.36
CA GLN A 440 -12.18 -5.46 0.27
C GLN A 440 -13.61 -5.99 0.07
N VAL A 441 -14.38 -6.22 1.15
CA VAL A 441 -15.78 -6.65 1.02
C VAL A 441 -16.65 -5.55 0.42
N LEU A 442 -16.42 -4.29 0.80
CA LEU A 442 -17.14 -3.14 0.25
C LEU A 442 -16.72 -2.86 -1.19
N GLU A 443 -15.42 -2.92 -1.49
CA GLU A 443 -14.84 -2.76 -2.82
C GLU A 443 -15.31 -3.86 -3.77
N ALA A 444 -15.27 -5.14 -3.35
CA ALA A 444 -15.80 -6.24 -4.13
C ALA A 444 -17.29 -6.05 -4.45
N LYS A 445 -18.10 -5.56 -3.49
CA LYS A 445 -19.51 -5.23 -3.74
C LYS A 445 -19.70 -4.03 -4.67
N ARG A 446 -18.83 -3.02 -4.58
CA ARG A 446 -18.82 -1.86 -5.51
C ARG A 446 -18.44 -2.29 -6.92
N ASN A 447 -17.42 -3.13 -7.06
CA ASN A 447 -16.98 -3.67 -8.35
C ASN A 447 -18.07 -4.55 -8.97
N ALA A 448 -18.68 -5.44 -8.18
CA ALA A 448 -19.82 -6.24 -8.64
C ALA A 448 -21.01 -5.36 -9.10
N ALA A 449 -21.32 -4.29 -8.36
CA ALA A 449 -22.36 -3.34 -8.73
C ALA A 449 -22.00 -2.52 -9.99
N ALA A 450 -20.74 -2.14 -10.15
CA ALA A 450 -20.24 -1.43 -11.33
C ALA A 450 -20.32 -2.32 -12.58
N ASN A 451 -19.92 -3.58 -12.47
CA ASN A 451 -20.01 -4.56 -13.56
C ASN A 451 -21.47 -4.83 -13.95
N ALA A 452 -22.35 -5.02 -12.96
CA ALA A 452 -23.79 -5.19 -13.21
C ALA A 452 -24.42 -3.97 -13.86
N TYR A 453 -23.98 -2.75 -13.49
CA TYR A 453 -24.42 -1.53 -14.15
C TYR A 453 -23.94 -1.44 -15.60
N GLN A 454 -22.67 -1.72 -15.87
CA GLN A 454 -22.11 -1.67 -17.23
C GLN A 454 -22.82 -2.65 -18.17
N THR A 455 -23.04 -3.91 -17.76
CA THR A 455 -23.70 -4.91 -18.61
C THR A 455 -25.12 -4.51 -18.97
N GLN A 456 -25.86 -3.90 -18.05
CA GLN A 456 -27.24 -3.47 -18.28
C GLN A 456 -27.33 -2.10 -18.98
N ALA A 457 -26.35 -1.22 -18.80
CA ALA A 457 -26.37 0.14 -19.35
C ALA A 457 -25.94 0.23 -20.82
N ASN A 458 -25.20 -0.76 -21.33
CA ASN A 458 -24.62 -0.71 -22.67
C ASN A 458 -25.64 -0.41 -23.78
N ASP A 459 -26.80 -1.07 -23.77
CA ASP A 459 -27.84 -0.85 -24.79
C ASP A 459 -28.50 0.52 -24.66
N LEU A 460 -28.72 1.00 -23.44
CA LEU A 460 -29.30 2.31 -23.18
C LEU A 460 -28.34 3.45 -23.55
N VAL A 461 -27.04 3.29 -23.29
CA VAL A 461 -25.99 4.24 -23.70
C VAL A 461 -25.88 4.30 -25.22
N ARG A 462 -25.91 3.15 -25.91
CA ARG A 462 -25.92 3.10 -27.37
C ARG A 462 -27.14 3.81 -27.97
N ARG A 463 -28.34 3.53 -27.43
CA ARG A 463 -29.58 4.20 -27.85
C ARG A 463 -29.51 5.70 -27.61
N LEU A 464 -29.05 6.13 -26.44
CA LEU A 464 -28.89 7.56 -26.13
C LEU A 464 -27.93 8.25 -27.10
N ALA A 465 -26.81 7.61 -27.43
CA ALA A 465 -25.86 8.15 -28.41
C ALA A 465 -26.44 8.22 -29.83
N GLN A 466 -27.31 7.27 -30.22
CA GLN A 466 -28.02 7.30 -31.51
C GLN A 466 -29.07 8.42 -31.54
N THR A 467 -29.93 8.50 -30.53
CA THR A 467 -30.96 9.55 -30.39
C THR A 467 -30.31 10.95 -30.38
N GLU A 468 -29.16 11.12 -29.72
CA GLU A 468 -28.41 12.38 -29.72
C GLU A 468 -27.93 12.76 -31.12
N LYS A 469 -27.36 11.80 -31.87
CA LYS A 469 -26.89 12.03 -33.25
C LYS A 469 -28.05 12.38 -34.20
N GLU A 470 -29.17 11.69 -34.07
CA GLU A 470 -30.36 11.96 -34.90
C GLU A 470 -30.96 13.33 -34.58
N TRP A 471 -31.02 13.70 -33.30
CA TRP A 471 -31.47 15.02 -32.89
C TRP A 471 -30.53 16.13 -33.40
N GLN A 472 -29.21 15.95 -33.32
CA GLN A 472 -28.24 16.92 -33.84
C GLN A 472 -28.32 17.11 -35.36
N ARG A 473 -28.65 16.04 -36.12
CA ARG A 473 -28.89 16.13 -37.56
C ARG A 473 -30.14 16.96 -37.89
N LEU A 474 -31.19 16.81 -37.10
CA LEU A 474 -32.48 17.47 -37.31
C LEU A 474 -32.54 18.87 -36.67
N ASN A 475 -31.62 19.19 -35.77
CA ASN A 475 -31.51 20.49 -35.11
C ASN A 475 -30.04 20.93 -35.00
N PRO A 476 -29.40 21.34 -36.11
CA PRO A 476 -28.05 21.85 -36.10
C PRO A 476 -27.98 23.17 -35.29
N PRO A 477 -26.88 23.45 -34.59
CA PRO A 477 -26.72 24.70 -33.84
C PRO A 477 -26.78 25.89 -34.79
N ALA A 478 -27.71 26.81 -34.55
CA ALA A 478 -27.88 28.03 -35.34
C ALA A 478 -26.66 28.95 -35.18
N THR A 479 -25.81 29.01 -36.21
CA THR A 479 -24.65 29.93 -36.25
C THR A 479 -25.00 31.34 -36.72
N ALA A 480 -26.29 31.62 -37.01
CA ALA A 480 -26.76 32.93 -37.43
C ALA A 480 -27.92 33.41 -36.56
N LEU A 481 -27.82 34.67 -36.10
CA LEU A 481 -28.91 35.41 -35.45
C LEU A 481 -30.00 35.71 -36.49
N GLY A 482 -30.89 34.74 -36.70
CA GLY A 482 -32.10 34.86 -37.50
C GLY A 482 -33.25 34.16 -36.81
N THR A 483 -34.44 34.76 -36.85
CA THR A 483 -35.69 34.17 -36.37
C THR A 483 -36.23 33.21 -37.43
N GLU A 484 -35.60 32.04 -37.59
CA GLU A 484 -36.29 30.93 -38.24
C GLU A 484 -37.26 30.28 -37.24
N PRO A 485 -38.50 29.99 -37.66
CA PRO A 485 -39.42 29.23 -36.83
C PRO A 485 -38.82 27.84 -36.60
N VAL A 486 -38.63 27.48 -35.33
CA VAL A 486 -38.27 26.10 -34.95
C VAL A 486 -39.40 25.20 -35.47
N ASP A 487 -39.14 24.44 -36.52
CA ASP A 487 -40.09 23.46 -37.04
C ASP A 487 -40.34 22.40 -35.96
N THR A 488 -41.46 22.54 -35.24
CA THR A 488 -41.95 21.54 -34.28
C THR A 488 -42.54 20.36 -35.04
N SER A 489 -41.69 19.63 -35.77
CA SER A 489 -42.08 18.34 -36.33
C SER A 489 -42.37 17.36 -35.19
N THR A 490 -43.39 16.51 -35.37
CA THR A 490 -43.74 15.46 -34.40
C THR A 490 -42.57 14.53 -34.10
N GLN A 491 -41.65 14.37 -35.06
CA GLN A 491 -40.40 13.61 -34.91
C GLN A 491 -39.41 14.27 -33.95
N LEU A 492 -39.20 15.59 -34.02
CA LEU A 492 -38.32 16.30 -33.07
C LEU A 492 -38.85 16.26 -31.63
N GLN A 493 -40.17 16.31 -31.44
CA GLN A 493 -40.79 16.15 -30.12
C GLN A 493 -40.61 14.73 -29.58
N ALA A 494 -40.71 13.70 -30.43
CA ALA A 494 -40.47 12.31 -30.05
C ALA A 494 -39.00 12.08 -29.63
N LEU A 495 -38.04 12.57 -30.41
CA LEU A 495 -36.61 12.47 -30.08
C LEU A 495 -36.26 13.24 -28.79
N ASN A 496 -36.83 14.42 -28.58
CA ASN A 496 -36.61 15.18 -27.34
C ASN A 496 -37.17 14.43 -26.12
N LYS A 497 -38.34 13.80 -26.26
CA LYS A 497 -38.92 12.96 -25.20
C LYS A 497 -38.04 11.74 -24.88
N GLU A 498 -37.44 11.10 -25.89
CA GLU A 498 -36.49 10.00 -25.69
C GLU A 498 -35.18 10.45 -25.04
N ARG A 499 -34.63 11.61 -25.44
CA ARG A 499 -33.44 12.22 -24.81
C ARG A 499 -33.64 12.53 -23.33
N LEU A 500 -34.85 12.84 -22.90
CA LEU A 500 -35.17 13.04 -21.48
C LEU A 500 -35.40 11.73 -20.73
N ARG A 501 -36.00 10.74 -21.39
CA ARG A 501 -36.34 9.44 -20.77
C ARG A 501 -35.11 8.55 -20.56
N LEU A 502 -34.21 8.45 -21.54
CA LEU A 502 -33.06 7.54 -21.49
C LEU A 502 -32.08 7.84 -20.32
N PRO A 503 -31.74 9.11 -20.01
CA PRO A 503 -30.95 9.43 -18.82
C PRO A 503 -31.65 9.07 -17.51
N MET A 504 -32.99 9.24 -17.43
CA MET A 504 -33.77 8.85 -16.25
C MET A 504 -33.72 7.34 -16.04
N GLU A 505 -33.84 6.55 -17.11
CA GLU A 505 -33.70 5.10 -17.07
C GLU A 505 -32.28 4.69 -16.67
N LEU A 506 -31.24 5.36 -17.18
CA LEU A 506 -29.84 5.13 -16.77
C LEU A 506 -29.61 5.44 -15.28
N HIS A 507 -30.20 6.52 -14.76
CA HIS A 507 -30.14 6.85 -13.33
C HIS A 507 -30.89 5.85 -12.46
N ALA A 508 -32.08 5.42 -12.88
CA ALA A 508 -32.85 4.37 -12.21
C ALA A 508 -32.06 3.05 -12.17
N LEU A 509 -31.44 2.66 -13.28
CA LEU A 509 -30.60 1.48 -13.38
C LEU A 509 -29.38 1.56 -12.46
N LYS A 510 -28.70 2.72 -12.44
CA LYS A 510 -27.56 2.97 -11.54
C LYS A 510 -27.97 2.83 -10.09
N THR A 511 -29.08 3.44 -9.69
CA THR A 511 -29.56 3.33 -8.31
C THR A 511 -29.94 1.90 -7.94
N GLN A 512 -30.57 1.15 -8.86
CA GLN A 512 -30.90 -0.26 -8.67
C GLN A 512 -29.65 -1.13 -8.48
N ALA A 513 -28.65 -0.98 -9.36
CA ALA A 513 -27.39 -1.70 -9.28
C ALA A 513 -26.62 -1.42 -7.96
N TYR A 514 -26.71 -0.19 -7.44
CA TYR A 514 -26.02 0.21 -6.20
C TYR A 514 -26.86 0.02 -4.92
N THR A 515 -28.06 -0.54 -4.98
CA THR A 515 -28.91 -0.73 -3.78
C THR A 515 -28.23 -1.56 -2.69
N SER A 516 -27.51 -2.62 -3.08
CA SER A 516 -26.81 -3.52 -2.14
C SER A 516 -25.68 -2.81 -1.39
N VAL A 517 -24.92 -1.96 -2.10
CA VAL A 517 -23.86 -1.11 -1.54
C VAL A 517 -24.46 -0.07 -0.60
N ASN A 518 -25.51 0.64 -1.03
CA ASN A 518 -26.16 1.68 -0.24
C ASN A 518 -26.79 1.14 1.06
N ARG A 519 -27.36 -0.08 1.03
CA ARG A 519 -27.88 -0.74 2.25
C ARG A 519 -26.76 -1.04 3.25
N LEU A 520 -25.62 -1.56 2.77
CA LEU A 520 -24.47 -1.85 3.62
C LEU A 520 -23.90 -0.55 4.24
N GLU A 521 -23.70 0.49 3.43
CA GLU A 521 -23.22 1.79 3.92
C GLU A 521 -24.16 2.40 4.96
N ARG A 522 -25.48 2.32 4.74
CA ARG A 522 -26.48 2.81 5.70
C ARG A 522 -26.43 2.03 7.02
N ASN A 523 -26.35 0.71 6.96
CA ASN A 523 -26.31 -0.13 8.15
C ASN A 523 -25.02 0.14 8.96
N LEU A 524 -23.88 0.31 8.30
CA LEU A 524 -22.61 0.71 8.94
C LEU A 524 -22.71 2.09 9.60
N LYS A 525 -23.28 3.09 8.92
CA LYS A 525 -23.50 4.43 9.48
C LYS A 525 -24.39 4.37 10.73
N LEU A 526 -25.48 3.61 10.69
CA LEU A 526 -26.38 3.43 11.84
C LEU A 526 -25.66 2.75 13.01
N LEU A 527 -24.85 1.72 12.72
CA LEU A 527 -24.10 0.99 13.75
C LEU A 527 -23.05 1.86 14.45
N ILE A 528 -22.50 2.88 13.78
CA ILE A 528 -21.52 3.81 14.38
C ILE A 528 -22.21 4.95 15.15
N ILE A 529 -23.35 5.46 14.65
CA ILE A 529 -24.00 6.65 15.21
C ILE A 529 -24.90 6.33 16.41
N VAL A 530 -25.60 5.19 16.40
CA VAL A 530 -26.61 4.82 17.41
C VAL A 530 -26.05 4.41 18.79
N PRO A 531 -24.87 3.77 18.95
CA PRO A 531 -24.41 3.27 20.24
C PRO A 531 -24.15 4.37 21.27
N VAL A 532 -23.56 5.49 20.85
CA VAL A 532 -23.14 6.56 21.78
C VAL A 532 -24.35 7.25 22.44
N PRO A 533 -25.38 7.70 21.69
CA PRO A 533 -26.61 8.22 22.30
C PRO A 533 -27.36 7.19 23.13
N ALA A 534 -27.39 5.92 22.70
CA ALA A 534 -28.08 4.86 23.44
C ALA A 534 -27.41 4.57 24.79
N LEU A 535 -26.07 4.56 24.84
CA LEU A 535 -25.31 4.32 26.07
C LEU A 535 -25.45 5.50 27.04
N LEU A 536 -25.43 6.74 26.55
CA LEU A 536 -25.74 7.93 27.35
C LEU A 536 -27.18 7.91 27.90
N GLY A 537 -28.14 7.49 27.08
CA GLY A 537 -29.54 7.29 27.49
C GLY A 537 -29.69 6.24 28.58
N LEU A 538 -28.99 5.11 28.47
CA LEU A 538 -28.99 4.04 29.48
C LEU A 538 -28.35 4.49 30.80
N VAL A 539 -27.25 5.25 30.76
CA VAL A 539 -26.62 5.82 31.95
C VAL A 539 -27.57 6.80 32.65
N ALA A 540 -28.21 7.70 31.90
CA ALA A 540 -29.20 8.62 32.44
C ALA A 540 -30.41 7.89 33.06
N TRP A 541 -30.89 6.83 32.41
CA TRP A 541 -31.96 5.98 32.91
C TRP A 541 -31.56 5.24 34.20
N GLY A 542 -30.34 4.70 34.27
CA GLY A 542 -29.80 4.04 35.46
C GLY A 542 -29.72 4.98 36.66
N LEU A 543 -29.23 6.21 36.44
CA LEU A 543 -29.18 7.26 37.46
C LEU A 543 -30.59 7.67 37.92
N TYR A 544 -31.57 7.74 37.01
CA TYR A 544 -32.96 8.01 37.34
C TYR A 544 -33.58 6.93 38.23
N LEU A 545 -33.38 5.65 37.89
CA LEU A 545 -33.87 4.52 38.69
C LEU A 545 -33.20 4.45 40.06
N TRP A 546 -31.91 4.74 40.15
CA TRP A 546 -31.18 4.80 41.43
C TRP A 546 -31.74 5.90 42.34
N ASN A 547 -31.96 7.10 41.80
CA ASN A 547 -32.54 8.20 42.56
C ASN A 547 -33.99 7.92 43.01
N ARG A 548 -34.75 7.15 42.23
CA ARG A 548 -36.12 6.76 42.59
C ARG A 548 -36.15 5.70 43.70
N ARG A 549 -35.23 4.72 43.69
CA ARG A 549 -35.10 3.71 44.74
C ARG A 549 -34.67 4.28 46.10
N ARG A 550 -33.94 5.40 46.10
CA ARG A 550 -33.57 6.12 47.34
C ARG A 550 -34.69 7.01 47.93
N ARG A 551 -35.88 7.08 47.31
CA ARG A 551 -37.00 7.93 47.75
C ARG A 551 -38.24 7.18 48.28
N VAL A 552 -38.10 5.93 48.67
CA VAL A 552 -39.12 5.16 49.40
C VAL A 552 -38.35 4.50 50.55
N ILE A 553 -38.43 4.94 51.82
CA ILE A 553 -39.54 4.86 52.79
C ILE A 553 -39.25 5.92 53.91
N PRO A 554 -40.28 6.53 54.54
CA PRO A 554 -40.36 6.40 56.00
C PRO A 554 -41.73 5.83 56.43
N HIS A 555 -41.67 4.69 57.12
CA HIS A 555 -42.69 4.23 58.05
C HIS A 555 -42.33 4.88 59.39
N SER A 556 -43.24 5.69 59.93
CA SER A 556 -43.34 5.94 61.36
C SER A 556 -44.80 6.23 61.70
N ALA A 557 -45.53 5.14 61.97
CA ALA A 557 -46.41 5.07 63.13
C ALA A 557 -45.61 4.36 64.24
N PHE A 558 -45.96 4.64 65.52
CA PHE A 558 -45.19 4.51 66.77
C PHE A 558 -44.27 5.73 67.02
N TYR A 559 -44.57 6.71 67.88
CA TYR A 559 -45.60 6.91 68.91
C TYR A 559 -46.24 8.30 68.75
#